data_AF-A0A944CZ99-F1
#
_entry.id   AF-A0A944CZ99-F1
#
_cell.length_a   1.000
_cell.length_b   1.000
_cell.length_c   1.000
_cell.angle_alpha   90.00
_cell.angle_beta   90.00
_cell.angle_gamma   90.00
#
_symmetry.space_group_name_H-M   'P 1'
#
loop_
_entity.id
_entity.type
_entity.pdbx_description
1 polymer ?
#
loop_
_entity_poly.entity_id
_entity_poly.type
_entity_poly.pdbx_seq_one_letter_code
_entity_poly.pdbx_strand_id
1 'polypeptide(L)'
;MRKQKSLFQRKLHRIAEKVQVTFGSLSIPKQTALVGTIVGIISLFIPWIQDVSSKGTSWNAFNAMSGNIGYILMIILLLQIFLLLSEGHKEKLKLYSDIDLKNHFLIIVVGIGMIFLSIISVSFAVGLSVISKNMQYGNGPILCIVAGILVTFGGILIRKQDKKHTSEIILQKLSENRERKKEQENMELPF
;
A
#
# COMPACT_ATOMS: atom_id res chain seq x y z
N MET A 1 30.07 -23.23 17.56
CA MET A 1 29.31 -22.16 16.88
C MET A 1 28.74 -22.49 15.46
N ARG A 2 28.74 -23.75 14.96
CA ARG A 2 28.16 -24.08 13.62
C ARG A 2 26.66 -24.43 13.61
N LYS A 3 26.07 -24.86 14.73
CA LYS A 3 24.65 -25.28 14.81
C LYS A 3 23.61 -24.14 14.86
N GLN A 4 24.01 -22.93 15.23
CA GLN A 4 23.07 -21.80 15.38
C GLN A 4 22.67 -21.16 14.04
N LYS A 5 23.56 -21.19 13.03
CA LYS A 5 23.29 -20.70 11.66
C LYS A 5 22.20 -21.51 10.94
N SER A 6 22.10 -22.83 11.20
CA SER A 6 21.10 -23.68 10.52
C SER A 6 19.67 -23.50 11.06
N LEU A 7 19.51 -23.15 12.34
CA LEU A 7 18.22 -22.84 12.95
C LEU A 7 17.67 -21.50 12.46
N PHE A 8 18.54 -20.50 12.31
CA PHE A 8 18.14 -19.19 11.80
C PHE A 8 17.78 -19.24 10.31
N GLN A 9 18.56 -19.95 9.49
CA GLN A 9 18.23 -20.16 8.09
C GLN A 9 16.93 -20.95 7.90
N ARG A 10 16.66 -21.97 8.73
CA ARG A 10 15.38 -22.68 8.72
C ARG A 10 14.20 -21.80 9.16
N LYS A 11 14.39 -20.89 10.13
CA LYS A 11 13.37 -19.91 10.52
C LYS A 11 13.10 -18.91 9.40
N LEU A 12 14.15 -18.38 8.77
CA LEU A 12 14.05 -17.48 7.61
C LEU A 12 13.35 -18.16 6.43
N HIS A 13 13.69 -19.41 6.14
CA HIS A 13 13.06 -20.16 5.05
C HIS A 13 11.57 -20.39 5.32
N ARG A 14 11.19 -20.77 6.56
CA ARG A 14 9.77 -20.89 6.93
C ARG A 14 9.02 -19.56 6.91
N ILE A 15 9.68 -18.45 7.27
CA ILE A 15 9.08 -17.11 7.17
C ILE A 15 8.89 -16.75 5.70
N ALA A 16 9.90 -16.98 4.86
CA ALA A 16 9.83 -16.72 3.41
C ALA A 16 8.76 -17.57 2.73
N GLU A 17 8.65 -18.85 3.08
CA GLU A 17 7.64 -19.77 2.58
C GLU A 17 6.23 -19.34 3.01
N LYS A 18 6.05 -18.95 4.28
CA LYS A 18 4.78 -18.36 4.75
C LYS A 18 4.46 -17.05 4.04
N VAL A 19 5.45 -16.19 3.80
CA VAL A 19 5.27 -14.93 3.06
C VAL A 19 4.87 -15.24 1.62
N GLN A 20 5.54 -16.15 0.93
CA GLN A 20 5.25 -16.54 -0.45
C GLN A 20 3.85 -17.14 -0.61
N VAL A 21 3.43 -18.02 0.31
CA VAL A 21 2.07 -18.57 0.34
C VAL A 21 1.04 -17.47 0.60
N THR A 22 1.34 -16.52 1.47
CA THR A 22 0.46 -15.36 1.74
C THR A 22 0.34 -14.49 0.49
N PHE A 23 1.44 -14.16 -0.19
CA PHE A 23 1.44 -13.40 -1.45
C PHE A 23 0.60 -14.07 -2.55
N GLY A 24 0.70 -15.40 -2.70
CA GLY A 24 -0.09 -16.17 -3.67
C GLY A 24 -1.59 -16.20 -3.35
N SER A 25 -1.97 -16.04 -2.08
CA SER A 25 -3.36 -16.01 -1.62
C SER A 25 -4.01 -14.61 -1.61
N LEU A 26 -3.23 -13.54 -1.81
CA LEU A 26 -3.76 -12.17 -1.83
C LEU A 26 -4.56 -11.91 -3.11
N SER A 27 -5.65 -11.15 -2.99
CA SER A 27 -6.41 -10.72 -4.18
C SER A 27 -5.54 -9.84 -5.09
N ILE A 28 -5.73 -9.95 -6.40
CA ILE A 28 -4.99 -9.19 -7.43
C ILE A 28 -4.88 -7.70 -7.08
N PRO A 29 -5.94 -7.00 -6.62
CA PRO A 29 -5.84 -5.59 -6.23
C PRO A 29 -4.83 -5.31 -5.10
N LYS A 30 -4.73 -6.20 -4.12
CA LYS A 30 -3.82 -6.07 -2.97
C LYS A 30 -2.38 -6.38 -3.39
N GLN A 31 -2.19 -7.34 -4.30
CA GLN A 31 -0.88 -7.60 -4.90
C GLN A 31 -0.37 -6.37 -5.65
N THR A 32 -1.22 -5.70 -6.45
CA THR A 32 -0.84 -4.46 -7.16
C THR A 32 -0.44 -3.35 -6.18
N ALA A 33 -1.21 -3.14 -5.12
CA ALA A 33 -0.89 -2.14 -4.10
C ALA A 33 0.42 -2.47 -3.36
N LEU A 34 0.68 -3.75 -3.09
CA LEU A 34 1.88 -4.22 -2.41
C LEU A 34 3.13 -4.07 -3.29
N VAL A 35 3.03 -4.42 -4.58
CA VAL A 35 4.10 -4.17 -5.55
C VAL A 35 4.40 -2.68 -5.64
N GLY A 36 3.38 -1.83 -5.73
CA GLY A 36 3.56 -0.37 -5.70
C GLY A 36 4.27 0.09 -4.42
N THR A 37 3.92 -0.47 -3.26
CA THR A 37 4.56 -0.15 -1.97
C THR A 37 6.04 -0.56 -1.95
N ILE A 38 6.38 -1.74 -2.47
CA ILE A 38 7.77 -2.23 -2.57
C ILE A 38 8.60 -1.33 -3.50
N VAL A 39 8.05 -0.98 -4.67
CA VAL A 39 8.70 -0.03 -5.59
C VAL A 39 8.90 1.33 -4.91
N GLY A 40 7.92 1.78 -4.12
CA GLY A 40 8.01 2.98 -3.30
C GLY A 40 9.18 2.93 -2.33
N ILE A 41 9.38 1.81 -1.61
CA ILE A 41 10.51 1.64 -0.69
C ILE A 41 11.85 1.71 -1.45
N ILE A 42 11.96 0.98 -2.57
CA ILE A 42 13.18 0.99 -3.39
C ILE A 42 13.50 2.42 -3.88
N SER A 43 12.47 3.19 -4.25
CA SER A 43 12.63 4.57 -4.72
C SER A 43 13.30 5.49 -3.69
N LEU A 44 13.14 5.22 -2.38
CA LEU A 44 13.73 6.06 -1.32
C LEU A 44 15.26 5.97 -1.24
N PHE A 45 15.84 4.86 -1.69
CA PHE A 45 17.28 4.61 -1.66
C PHE A 45 17.99 5.05 -2.95
N ILE A 46 17.24 5.24 -4.03
CA ILE A 46 17.73 5.75 -5.31
C ILE A 46 18.02 7.26 -5.16
N PRO A 47 18.91 7.86 -5.97
CA PRO A 47 19.13 9.31 -5.94
C PRO A 47 17.86 10.13 -6.16
N TRP A 48 17.59 11.05 -5.23
CA TRP A 48 16.53 12.05 -5.31
C TRP A 48 17.03 13.39 -5.81
N ILE A 49 18.24 13.77 -5.40
CA ILE A 49 18.95 14.95 -5.91
C ILE A 49 20.33 14.49 -6.37
N GLN A 50 20.78 15.03 -7.49
CA GLN A 50 22.10 14.76 -8.04
C GLN A 50 22.80 16.07 -8.35
N ASP A 51 24.07 16.17 -7.98
CA ASP A 51 24.98 17.19 -8.44
C ASP A 51 25.71 16.66 -9.68
N VAL A 52 25.41 17.27 -10.82
CA VAL A 52 25.96 16.91 -12.14
C VAL A 52 27.34 17.56 -12.37
N SER A 53 27.87 18.25 -11.37
CA SER A 53 29.28 18.70 -11.33
C SER A 53 30.26 17.52 -11.37
N SER A 54 31.55 17.84 -11.55
CA SER A 54 32.68 16.91 -11.74
C SER A 54 32.87 15.84 -10.66
N LYS A 55 32.13 15.89 -9.56
CA LYS A 55 32.17 14.91 -8.46
C LYS A 55 30.98 13.95 -8.42
N GLY A 56 29.96 14.10 -9.29
CA GLY A 56 28.86 13.14 -9.44
C GLY A 56 28.16 12.76 -8.13
N THR A 57 28.04 13.71 -7.19
CA THR A 57 27.51 13.41 -5.86
C THR A 57 26.00 13.25 -5.94
N SER A 58 25.46 12.21 -5.30
CA SER A 58 24.03 11.93 -5.30
C SER A 58 23.52 11.75 -3.88
N TRP A 59 22.31 12.26 -3.65
CA TRP A 59 21.63 12.21 -2.37
C TRP A 59 20.28 11.52 -2.52
N ASN A 60 20.05 10.50 -1.69
CA ASN A 60 18.78 9.78 -1.61
C ASN A 60 17.78 10.51 -0.71
N ALA A 61 16.56 9.98 -0.55
CA ALA A 61 15.47 10.63 0.18
C ALA A 61 15.75 10.90 1.68
N PHE A 62 16.71 10.18 2.26
CA PHE A 62 17.06 10.28 3.69
C PHE A 62 18.08 11.38 3.96
N ASN A 63 18.60 12.04 2.93
CA ASN A 63 19.59 13.08 3.10
C ASN A 63 18.94 14.43 3.48
N ALA A 64 19.68 15.25 4.22
CA ALA A 64 19.25 16.60 4.56
C ALA A 64 19.03 17.46 3.30
N MET A 65 19.81 17.24 2.25
CA MET A 65 19.65 17.96 0.98
C MET A 65 18.29 17.69 0.31
N SER A 66 17.73 16.50 0.50
CA SER A 66 16.37 16.14 0.04
C SER A 66 15.30 16.38 1.11
N GLY A 67 15.60 17.15 2.16
CA GLY A 67 14.66 17.50 3.22
C GLY A 67 14.30 16.36 4.17
N ASN A 68 15.08 15.28 4.23
CA ASN A 68 14.83 14.11 5.09
C ASN A 68 13.45 13.45 4.88
N ILE A 69 12.84 13.64 3.71
CA ILE A 69 11.49 13.19 3.39
C ILE A 69 11.36 11.66 3.41
N GLY A 70 12.47 10.95 3.21
CA GLY A 70 12.56 9.51 3.24
C GLY A 70 12.12 8.89 4.56
N TYR A 71 12.38 9.54 5.70
CA TYR A 71 11.96 9.01 7.01
C TYR A 71 10.43 9.00 7.16
N ILE A 72 9.78 10.08 6.73
CA ILE A 72 8.32 10.21 6.77
C ILE A 72 7.68 9.18 5.83
N LEU A 73 8.18 9.10 4.60
CA LEU A 73 7.69 8.15 3.61
C LEU A 73 7.91 6.70 4.05
N MET A 74 9.03 6.38 4.69
CA MET A 74 9.31 5.03 5.18
C MET A 74 8.30 4.59 6.25
N ILE A 75 7.96 5.47 7.21
CA ILE A 75 6.95 5.18 8.24
C ILE A 75 5.58 4.93 7.60
N ILE A 76 5.19 5.78 6.64
CA ILE A 76 3.91 5.66 5.93
C ILE A 76 3.85 4.35 5.12
N LEU A 77 4.92 3.99 4.41
CA LEU A 77 5.00 2.76 3.62
C LEU A 77 4.96 1.51 4.51
N LEU A 78 5.62 1.52 5.68
CA LEU A 78 5.54 0.42 6.64
C LEU A 78 4.12 0.25 7.20
N LEU A 79 3.45 1.37 7.53
CA LEU A 79 2.06 1.36 7.96
C LEU A 79 1.16 0.78 6.87
N GLN A 80 1.41 1.14 5.60
CA GLN A 80 0.67 0.61 4.46
C GLN A 80 0.85 -0.90 4.29
N ILE A 81 2.08 -1.43 4.43
CA ILE A 81 2.34 -2.88 4.41
C ILE A 81 1.54 -3.57 5.52
N PHE A 82 1.57 -3.02 6.73
CA PHE A 82 0.79 -3.56 7.84
C PHE A 82 -0.71 -3.59 7.51
N LEU A 83 -1.25 -2.50 6.96
CA LEU A 83 -2.67 -2.44 6.57
C LEU A 83 -3.03 -3.45 5.46
N LEU A 84 -2.15 -3.67 4.48
CA LEU A 84 -2.36 -4.63 3.39
C LEU A 84 -2.32 -6.09 3.88
N LEU A 85 -1.44 -6.41 4.84
CA LEU A 85 -1.27 -7.79 5.35
C LEU A 85 -2.20 -8.11 6.54
N SER A 86 -2.76 -7.11 7.20
CA SER A 86 -3.50 -7.28 8.45
C SER A 86 -4.93 -7.85 8.28
N GLU A 87 -5.49 -7.97 7.07
CA GLU A 87 -6.89 -8.37 6.89
C GLU A 87 -7.31 -9.67 7.57
N GLY A 88 -6.45 -10.69 7.61
CA GLY A 88 -6.74 -11.93 8.36
C GLY A 88 -6.84 -11.76 9.89
N HIS A 89 -6.39 -10.63 10.44
CA HIS A 89 -6.49 -10.28 11.86
C HIS A 89 -7.47 -9.12 12.12
N LYS A 90 -8.03 -8.50 11.07
CA LYS A 90 -8.96 -7.36 11.21
C LYS A 90 -10.34 -7.76 11.67
N GLU A 91 -10.82 -8.97 11.36
CA GLU A 91 -12.08 -9.46 11.96
C GLU A 91 -11.97 -9.54 13.49
N LYS A 92 -10.78 -9.89 14.02
CA LYS A 92 -10.53 -9.87 15.46
C LYS A 92 -10.41 -8.46 16.03
N LEU A 93 -9.79 -7.52 15.31
CA LEU A 93 -9.66 -6.12 15.76
C LEU A 93 -10.96 -5.32 15.65
N LYS A 94 -11.80 -5.59 14.66
CA LYS A 94 -13.12 -4.97 14.48
C LYS A 94 -14.10 -5.34 15.60
N LEU A 95 -13.89 -6.49 16.25
CA LEU A 95 -14.59 -6.90 17.47
C LEU A 95 -14.25 -6.04 18.69
N TYR A 96 -13.10 -5.36 18.71
CA TYR A 96 -12.62 -4.57 19.86
C TYR A 96 -12.53 -3.06 19.60
N SER A 97 -12.80 -2.61 18.37
CA SER A 97 -12.70 -1.21 17.97
C SER A 97 -13.80 -0.87 16.96
N ASP A 98 -14.71 0.02 17.37
CA ASP A 98 -15.79 0.59 16.54
C ASP A 98 -15.30 1.48 15.39
N ILE A 99 -13.98 1.57 15.19
CA ILE A 99 -13.37 2.35 14.12
C ILE A 99 -13.46 1.55 12.81
N ASP A 100 -14.51 1.80 12.02
CA ASP A 100 -14.66 1.30 10.65
C ASP A 100 -13.76 2.10 9.68
N LEU A 101 -12.45 2.04 9.92
CA LEU A 101 -11.47 2.64 9.02
C LEU A 101 -11.44 1.83 7.73
N LYS A 102 -12.12 2.34 6.70
CA LYS A 102 -12.11 1.79 5.34
C LYS A 102 -10.67 1.75 4.83
N ASN A 103 -10.01 0.60 4.96
CA ASN A 103 -8.61 0.40 4.62
C ASN A 103 -8.27 0.86 3.20
N HIS A 104 -9.18 0.67 2.25
CA HIS A 104 -9.02 1.16 0.87
C HIS A 104 -8.89 2.69 0.80
N PHE A 105 -9.55 3.45 1.67
CA PHE A 105 -9.44 4.90 1.71
C PHE A 105 -8.05 5.33 2.21
N LEU A 106 -7.54 4.72 3.29
CA LEU A 106 -6.17 4.99 3.76
C LEU A 106 -5.13 4.66 2.69
N ILE A 107 -5.26 3.53 2.00
CA ILE A 107 -4.33 3.14 0.92
C ILE A 107 -4.34 4.18 -0.21
N ILE A 108 -5.53 4.67 -0.60
CA ILE A 108 -5.67 5.71 -1.64
C ILE A 108 -5.03 7.03 -1.17
N VAL A 109 -5.33 7.48 0.06
CA VAL A 109 -4.78 8.72 0.62
C VAL A 109 -3.25 8.66 0.71
N VAL A 110 -2.70 7.52 1.12
CA VAL A 110 -1.25 7.30 1.16
C VAL A 110 -0.65 7.38 -0.25
N GLY A 111 -1.25 6.70 -1.25
CA GLY A 111 -0.77 6.75 -2.62
C GLY A 111 -0.76 8.17 -3.21
N ILE A 112 -1.84 8.93 -2.96
CA ILE A 112 -1.93 10.34 -3.36
C ILE A 112 -0.88 11.18 -2.62
N GLY A 113 -0.70 10.97 -1.32
CA GLY A 113 0.31 11.66 -0.51
C GLY A 113 1.73 11.42 -1.02
N MET A 114 2.06 10.20 -1.44
CA MET A 114 3.35 9.89 -2.07
C MET A 114 3.58 10.71 -3.34
N ILE A 115 2.56 10.84 -4.19
CA ILE A 115 2.64 11.62 -5.43
C ILE A 115 2.90 13.10 -5.10
N PHE A 116 2.12 13.69 -4.19
CA PHE A 116 2.27 15.09 -3.79
C PHE A 116 3.65 15.38 -3.21
N LEU A 117 4.13 14.56 -2.27
CA LEU A 117 5.45 14.73 -1.65
C LEU A 117 6.58 14.62 -2.69
N SER A 118 6.42 13.74 -3.68
CA SER A 118 7.39 13.59 -4.77
C SER A 118 7.39 14.81 -5.70
N ILE A 119 6.22 15.34 -6.06
CA ILE A 119 6.11 16.56 -6.87
C ILE A 119 6.75 17.75 -6.15
N ILE A 120 6.45 17.94 -4.86
CA ILE A 120 7.05 19.00 -4.05
C ILE A 120 8.58 18.88 -4.05
N SER A 121 9.10 17.65 -3.93
CA SER A 121 10.55 17.40 -3.96
C SER A 121 11.17 17.71 -5.32
N VAL A 122 10.50 17.38 -6.42
CA VAL A 122 10.93 17.76 -7.78
C VAL A 122 10.92 19.28 -7.94
N SER A 123 9.85 19.96 -7.53
CA SER A 123 9.77 21.43 -7.57
C SER A 123 10.89 22.09 -6.76
N PHE A 124 11.20 21.54 -5.58
CA PHE A 124 12.31 22.00 -4.76
C PHE A 124 13.68 21.79 -5.44
N ALA A 125 13.92 20.63 -6.05
CA ALA A 125 15.14 20.36 -6.79
C ALA A 125 15.30 21.28 -8.02
N VAL A 126 14.21 21.62 -8.70
CA VAL A 126 14.21 22.63 -9.78
C VAL A 126 14.49 24.03 -9.22
N GLY A 127 13.94 24.40 -8.06
CA GLY A 127 14.30 25.66 -7.39
C GLY A 127 15.79 25.72 -7.03
N LEU A 128 16.36 24.61 -6.55
CA LEU A 128 17.79 24.49 -6.27
C LEU A 128 18.66 24.60 -7.51
N SER A 129 18.20 24.14 -8.68
CA SER A 129 18.96 24.23 -9.93
C SER A 129 19.09 25.68 -10.44
N VAL A 130 18.11 26.52 -10.14
CA VAL A 130 18.16 27.97 -10.44
C VAL A 130 19.24 28.67 -9.59
N ILE A 131 19.41 28.24 -8.33
CA ILE A 131 20.36 28.84 -7.38
C ILE A 131 21.77 28.25 -7.56
N SER A 132 21.85 26.93 -7.74
CA SER A 132 23.08 26.17 -7.93
C SER A 132 22.99 25.41 -9.25
N LYS A 133 23.62 25.95 -10.29
CA LYS A 133 23.50 25.53 -11.71
C LYS A 133 23.76 24.04 -12.00
N ASN A 134 24.26 23.27 -11.03
CA ASN A 134 24.65 21.87 -11.18
C ASN A 134 23.72 20.89 -10.46
N MET A 135 22.70 21.36 -9.73
CA MET A 135 21.76 20.46 -9.05
C MET A 135 20.62 20.06 -9.98
N GLN A 136 20.29 18.78 -10.02
CA GLN A 136 19.15 18.22 -10.76
C GLN A 136 18.40 17.20 -9.91
N TYR A 137 17.15 16.92 -10.29
CA TYR A 137 16.39 15.83 -9.67
C TYR A 137 16.86 14.48 -10.21
N GLY A 138 16.93 13.48 -9.33
CA GLY A 138 17.26 12.11 -9.70
C GLY A 138 16.04 11.27 -10.07
N ASN A 139 16.27 9.98 -10.31
CA ASN A 139 15.21 9.02 -10.68
C ASN A 139 14.32 8.58 -9.50
N GLY A 140 14.74 8.82 -8.25
CA GLY A 140 14.00 8.41 -7.06
C GLY A 140 12.58 9.00 -6.98
N PRO A 141 12.39 10.32 -7.08
CA PRO A 141 11.08 10.96 -7.07
C PRO A 141 10.16 10.46 -8.19
N ILE A 142 10.72 10.21 -9.39
CA ILE A 142 9.95 9.66 -10.52
C ILE A 142 9.42 8.27 -10.18
N LEU A 143 10.28 7.39 -9.66
CA LEU A 143 9.88 6.06 -9.22
C LEU A 143 8.87 6.10 -8.07
N CYS A 144 8.98 7.07 -7.18
CA CYS A 144 8.03 7.29 -6.09
C CYS A 144 6.64 7.73 -6.62
N ILE A 145 6.59 8.55 -7.67
CA ILE A 145 5.34 8.91 -8.37
C ILE A 145 4.70 7.66 -9.00
N VAL A 146 5.49 6.87 -9.73
CA VAL A 146 5.01 5.62 -10.36
C VAL A 146 4.48 4.65 -9.30
N ALA A 147 5.20 4.50 -8.19
CA ALA A 147 4.76 3.72 -7.04
C ALA A 147 3.44 4.24 -6.46
N GLY A 148 3.31 5.55 -6.28
CA GLY A 148 2.08 6.18 -5.79
C GLY A 148 0.87 5.95 -6.71
N ILE A 149 1.07 5.96 -8.04
CA ILE A 149 0.01 5.63 -9.01
C ILE A 149 -0.42 4.17 -8.86
N LEU A 150 0.53 3.24 -8.78
CA LEU A 150 0.24 1.81 -8.59
C LEU A 150 -0.51 1.54 -7.27
N VAL A 151 -0.08 2.18 -6.19
CA VAL A 151 -0.74 2.11 -4.88
C VAL A 151 -2.18 2.64 -4.96
N THR A 152 -2.37 3.80 -5.58
CA THR A 152 -3.69 4.44 -5.71
C THR A 152 -4.62 3.57 -6.55
N PHE A 153 -4.12 3.05 -7.68
CA PHE A 153 -4.87 2.16 -8.55
C PHE A 153 -5.26 0.86 -7.83
N GLY A 154 -4.31 0.23 -7.11
CA GLY A 154 -4.58 -0.93 -6.26
C GLY A 154 -5.66 -0.64 -5.22
N GLY A 155 -5.59 0.52 -4.54
CA GLY A 155 -6.61 0.96 -3.58
C GLY A 155 -8.01 1.16 -4.20
N ILE A 156 -8.09 1.73 -5.41
CA ILE A 156 -9.36 1.88 -6.14
C ILE A 156 -9.96 0.52 -6.51
N LEU A 157 -9.11 -0.43 -6.95
CA LEU A 157 -9.55 -1.78 -7.26
C LEU A 157 -10.06 -2.52 -6.03
N ILE A 158 -9.40 -2.37 -4.88
CA ILE A 158 -9.88 -2.93 -3.60
C ILE A 158 -11.27 -2.37 -3.29
N ARG A 159 -11.47 -1.05 -3.41
CA ARG A 159 -12.78 -0.43 -3.19
C ARG A 159 -13.87 -0.99 -4.11
N LYS A 160 -13.54 -1.26 -5.39
CA LYS A 160 -14.49 -1.87 -6.34
C LYS A 160 -14.83 -3.30 -5.94
N GLN A 161 -13.84 -4.08 -5.50
CA GLN A 161 -14.03 -5.46 -5.06
C GLN A 161 -14.89 -5.54 -3.80
N ASP A 162 -14.62 -4.69 -2.80
CA ASP A 162 -15.39 -4.61 -1.55
C ASP A 162 -16.87 -4.26 -1.82
N LYS A 163 -17.12 -3.31 -2.73
CA LYS A 163 -18.48 -2.94 -3.14
C LYS A 163 -19.21 -4.09 -3.81
N LYS A 164 -18.55 -4.80 -4.74
CA LYS A 164 -19.16 -5.93 -5.45
C LYS A 164 -19.57 -7.04 -4.47
N HIS A 165 -18.67 -7.39 -3.55
CA HIS A 165 -18.94 -8.41 -2.55
C HIS A 165 -20.08 -8.01 -1.59
N THR A 166 -20.09 -6.75 -1.14
CA THR A 166 -21.17 -6.23 -0.29
C THR A 166 -22.52 -6.26 -1.01
N SER A 167 -22.56 -5.88 -2.29
CA SER A 167 -23.78 -5.93 -3.09
C SER A 167 -24.29 -7.36 -3.29
N GLU A 168 -23.40 -8.33 -3.53
CA GLU A 168 -23.78 -9.75 -3.64
C GLU A 168 -24.39 -10.27 -2.33
N ILE A 169 -23.79 -9.95 -1.18
CA ILE A 169 -24.34 -10.33 0.14
C ILE A 169 -25.71 -9.69 0.39
N ILE A 170 -25.89 -8.43 0.03
CA ILE A 170 -27.18 -7.73 0.19
C ILE A 170 -28.24 -8.35 -0.73
N LEU A 171 -27.88 -8.65 -1.98
CA LEU A 171 -28.78 -9.30 -2.93
C LEU A 171 -29.17 -10.71 -2.47
N GLN A 172 -28.23 -11.48 -1.92
CA GLN A 172 -28.50 -12.80 -1.35
C GLN A 172 -29.44 -12.72 -0.14
N LYS A 173 -29.20 -11.77 0.78
CA LYS A 173 -30.12 -11.54 1.91
C LYS A 173 -31.51 -11.08 1.44
N LEU A 174 -31.58 -10.28 0.37
CA LEU A 174 -32.85 -9.86 -0.23
C LEU A 174 -33.59 -11.02 -0.91
N SER A 175 -32.89 -11.92 -1.60
CA SER A 175 -33.51 -13.11 -2.20
C SER A 175 -34.01 -14.08 -1.12
N GLU A 176 -33.21 -14.37 -0.10
CA GLU A 176 -33.62 -15.21 1.03
C GLU A 176 -34.83 -14.63 1.76
N ASN A 177 -34.88 -13.31 1.99
CA ASN A 177 -36.04 -12.67 2.60
C ASN A 177 -37.30 -12.70 1.70
N ARG A 178 -37.15 -12.65 0.37
CA ARG A 178 -38.28 -12.81 -0.56
C ARG A 178 -38.81 -14.24 -0.57
N GLU A 179 -37.93 -15.23 -0.52
CA GLU A 179 -38.33 -16.64 -0.43
C GLU A 179 -39.07 -16.92 0.88
N ARG A 180 -38.55 -16.46 2.02
CA ARG A 180 -39.24 -16.58 3.32
C ARG A 180 -40.61 -15.89 3.32
N LYS A 181 -40.76 -14.73 2.69
CA LYS A 181 -42.06 -14.06 2.56
C LYS A 181 -43.05 -14.86 1.71
N LYS A 182 -42.60 -15.46 0.60
CA LYS A 182 -43.45 -16.34 -0.22
C LYS A 182 -43.85 -17.61 0.53
N GLU A 183 -42.94 -18.18 1.31
CA GLU A 183 -43.25 -19.32 2.18
C GLU A 183 -44.26 -18.95 3.27
N GLN A 184 -44.16 -17.76 3.86
CA GLN A 184 -45.14 -17.24 4.82
C GLN A 184 -46.51 -16.97 4.16
N GLU A 185 -46.57 -16.32 3.01
CA GLU A 185 -47.82 -16.11 2.25
C GLU A 185 -48.47 -17.44 1.84
N ASN A 186 -47.66 -18.46 1.49
CA ASN A 186 -48.17 -19.80 1.17
C ASN A 186 -48.61 -20.59 2.41
N MET A 187 -48.13 -20.25 3.60
CA MET A 187 -48.55 -20.84 4.88
C MET A 187 -49.77 -20.15 5.50
N GLU A 188 -50.09 -18.91 5.09
CA GLU A 188 -51.25 -18.14 5.55
C GLU A 188 -52.58 -18.51 4.84
N LEU A 189 -52.64 -19.63 4.11
CA LEU A 189 -53.91 -20.18 3.61
C LEU A 189 -54.19 -21.53 4.28
N PRO A 190 -54.84 -21.49 5.44
CA PRO A 190 -56.25 -21.88 5.46
C PRO A 190 -57.10 -20.76 6.07
N PHE A 191 -58.36 -20.68 5.65
CA PHE A 191 -59.44 -19.74 6.01
C PHE A 191 -59.56 -18.50 5.12
#